data_AF-A0A2I0FPI1-F1
#
_entry.id   AF-A0A2I0FPI1-F1
#
_cell.length_a   1.000
_cell.length_b   1.000
_cell.length_c   1.000
_cell.angle_alpha   90.00
_cell.angle_beta   90.00
_cell.angle_gamma   90.00
#
_symmetry.space_group_name_H-M   'P 1'
#
loop_
_entity.id
_entity.type
_entity.pdbx_description
1 polymer ?
#
loop_
_entity_poly.entity_id
_entity_poly.type
_entity_poly.pdbx_seq_one_letter_code
_entity_poly.pdbx_strand_id
1 'polypeptide(L)' 'MSPMLSLFEAVEIRELLSFKKSALTKTKLFLESVKEHYHTEVLEEDIELSIQEIEDLKNILIGSGAEIQK' A
#
# COMPACT_ATOMS: atom_id res chain seq x y z
N MET A 1 6.56 22.44 5.45
CA MET A 1 7.70 21.83 4.77
C MET A 1 7.68 20.36 5.13
N SER A 2 7.37 19.46 4.20
CA SER A 2 7.55 18.03 4.45
C SER A 2 9.04 17.74 4.54
N PRO A 3 9.50 16.94 5.51
CA PRO A 3 10.90 16.56 5.59
C PRO A 3 11.31 15.85 4.29
N MET A 4 12.44 16.25 3.72
CA MET A 4 13.02 15.59 2.57
C MET A 4 13.48 14.20 3.03
N LEU A 5 12.99 13.14 2.37
CA LEU A 5 13.44 11.78 2.68
C LEU A 5 14.88 11.60 2.23
N SER A 6 15.67 10.91 3.04
CA SER A 6 16.94 10.35 2.58
C SER A 6 16.68 9.31 1.49
N LEU A 7 17.73 9.01 0.70
CA LEU A 7 17.67 7.95 -0.31
C LEU A 7 17.25 6.61 0.30
N PHE A 8 17.74 6.30 1.50
CA PHE A 8 17.44 5.05 2.19
C PHE A 8 15.95 4.96 2.56
N GLU A 9 15.39 6.00 3.20
CA GLU A 9 13.96 6.05 3.54
C GLU A 9 13.08 5.98 2.29
N ALA A 10 13.46 6.65 1.19
CA ALA A 10 12.72 6.59 -0.06
C ALA A 10 12.74 5.18 -0.68
N VAL A 11 13.85 4.44 -0.56
CA VAL A 11 13.94 3.04 -0.99
C VAL A 11 13.06 2.15 -0.13
N GLU A 12 13.15 2.25 1.20
CA GLU A 12 12.32 1.46 2.13
C GLU A 12 10.82 1.67 1.88
N ILE A 13 10.39 2.92 1.67
CA ILE A 13 8.99 3.24 1.37
C ILE A 13 8.56 2.65 0.03
N ARG A 14 9.43 2.64 -1.00
CA ARG A 14 9.15 2.00 -2.29
C ARG A 14 9.01 0.48 -2.16
N GLU A 15 9.87 -0.16 -1.36
CA GLU A 15 9.78 -1.60 -1.08
C GLU A 15 8.49 -1.93 -0.32
N LEU A 16 8.16 -1.15 0.70
CA LEU A 16 6.91 -1.29 1.45
C LEU A 16 5.68 -1.11 0.56
N LEU A 17 5.69 -0.11 -0.32
CA LEU A 17 4.63 0.12 -1.31
C LEU A 17 4.47 -1.09 -2.26
N SER A 18 5.58 -1.67 -2.72
CA SER A 18 5.57 -2.88 -3.55
C SER A 18 4.96 -4.06 -2.80
N PHE A 19 5.37 -4.27 -1.54
CA PHE A 19 4.84 -5.30 -0.67
C PHE A 19 3.33 -5.14 -0.44
N LYS A 20 2.85 -3.93 -0.08
CA LYS A 20 1.44 -3.65 0.16
C LYS A 20 0.58 -3.87 -1.09
N LYS A 21 1.07 -3.51 -2.28
CA LYS A 21 0.38 -3.82 -3.55
C LYS A 21 0.24 -5.32 -3.78
N SER A 22 1.29 -6.10 -3.49
CA SER A 22 1.25 -7.57 -3.58
C SER A 22 0.28 -8.17 -2.57
N ALA A 23 0.30 -7.68 -1.32
CA ALA A 23 -0.62 -8.10 -0.27
C ALA A 23 -2.08 -7.83 -0.67
N LEU A 24 -2.41 -6.60 -1.09
CA LEU A 24 -3.75 -6.24 -1.56
C LEU A 24 -4.23 -7.13 -2.71
N THR A 25 -3.34 -7.45 -3.65
CA THR A 25 -3.66 -8.37 -4.76
C THR A 25 -4.04 -9.75 -4.23
N LYS A 26 -3.29 -10.27 -3.25
CA LYS A 26 -3.61 -11.55 -2.61
C LYS A 26 -4.92 -11.50 -1.83
N THR A 27 -5.17 -10.45 -1.05
CA THR A 27 -6.42 -10.27 -0.30
C THR A 27 -7.62 -10.28 -1.24
N LYS A 28 -7.55 -9.57 -2.38
CA LYS A 28 -8.61 -9.59 -3.40
C LYS A 28 -8.84 -10.97 -4.00
N LEU A 29 -7.77 -11.72 -4.30
CA LEU A 29 -7.90 -13.10 -4.79
C LEU A 29 -8.50 -14.03 -3.72
N PHE A 30 -8.14 -13.83 -2.45
CA PHE A 30 -8.72 -14.59 -1.35
C PHE A 30 -10.21 -14.30 -1.19
N LEU A 31 -10.62 -13.03 -1.30
CA LEU A 31 -12.02 -12.63 -1.22
C LEU A 31 -12.89 -13.37 -2.25
N GLU A 32 -12.40 -13.55 -3.48
CA GLU A 32 -13.09 -14.32 -4.52
C GLU A 32 -13.24 -15.81 -4.19
N SER A 33 -12.35 -16.36 -3.35
CA SER A 33 -12.29 -17.79 -3.04
C SER A 33 -13.00 -18.18 -1.73
N VAL A 34 -13.20 -17.23 -0.82
CA VAL A 34 -13.78 -17.46 0.51
C VAL A 34 -15.30 -17.33 0.45
N LYS A 35 -16.02 -18.35 0.94
CA LYS A 35 -17.49 -18.42 0.92
C LYS A 35 -18.15 -18.11 2.26
N GLU A 36 -17.37 -17.96 3.32
CA GLU A 36 -17.86 -17.70 4.67
C GLU A 36 -18.04 -16.20 4.88
N HIS A 37 -19.29 -15.81 5.15
CA HIS A 37 -19.73 -14.41 5.14
C HIS A 37 -18.94 -13.51 6.11
N TYR A 38 -18.56 -14.03 7.28
CA TYR A 38 -17.75 -13.31 8.27
C TYR A 38 -16.32 -13.03 7.78
N HIS A 39 -15.73 -13.96 7.03
CA HIS A 39 -14.38 -13.77 6.47
C HIS A 39 -14.39 -12.82 5.29
N THR A 40 -15.49 -12.74 4.55
CA THR A 40 -15.70 -11.76 3.48
C THR A 40 -15.66 -10.33 4.03
N GLU A 41 -16.39 -10.02 5.10
CA GLU A 41 -16.43 -8.67 5.71
C GLU A 41 -15.04 -8.22 6.18
N VAL A 42 -14.29 -9.10 6.86
CA VAL A 42 -12.93 -8.79 7.32
C VAL A 42 -11.97 -8.54 6.16
N LEU A 43 -12.10 -9.30 5.07
CA LEU A 43 -11.27 -9.11 3.87
C LEU A 43 -11.63 -7.83 3.11
N GLU A 44 -12.90 -7.43 3.10
CA GLU A 44 -13.36 -6.16 2.53
C GLU A 44 -12.79 -4.97 3.32
N GLU A 45 -12.84 -5.02 4.65
CA GLU A 45 -12.22 -4.01 5.52
C GLU A 45 -10.70 -3.93 5.30
N ASP A 46 -10.00 -5.08 5.23
CA ASP A 46 -8.56 -5.14 4.95
C ASP A 46 -8.21 -4.54 3.57
N ILE A 47 -9.07 -4.75 2.56
CA ILE A 47 -8.91 -4.15 1.22
C ILE A 47 -9.01 -2.62 1.28
N GLU A 48 -10.01 -2.08 1.98
CA GLU A 48 -10.19 -0.63 2.11
C GLU A 48 -9.01 0.02 2.83
N LEU A 49 -8.59 -0.55 3.95
CA LEU A 49 -7.43 -0.08 4.71
C LEU A 49 -6.15 -0.16 3.87
N SER A 50 -5.93 -1.27 3.18
CA SER A 50 -4.78 -1.45 2.29
C SER A 50 -4.73 -0.44 1.14
N ILE A 51 -5.88 -0.06 0.58
CA ILE A 51 -5.97 0.99 -0.45
C ILE A 51 -5.53 2.34 0.13
N GLN A 52 -6.02 2.68 1.33
CA GLN A 52 -5.65 3.92 2.01
C GLN A 52 -4.15 3.97 2.32
N GLU A 53 -3.58 2.91 2.89
CA GLU A 53 -2.15 2.82 3.20
C GLU A 53 -1.28 2.96 1.94
N ILE A 54 -1.68 2.34 0.82
CA ILE A 54 -0.98 2.49 -0.46
C ILE A 54 -0.98 3.94 -0.93
N GLU A 55 -2.10 4.65 -0.78
CA GLU A 55 -2.20 6.05 -1.17
C GLU A 55 -1.37 6.95 -0.26
N ASP A 56 -1.37 6.69 1.04
CA ASP A 56 -0.54 7.41 2.00
C ASP A 56 0.95 7.24 1.69
N LEU A 57 1.41 6.02 1.38
CA LEU A 57 2.79 5.77 0.99
C LEU A 57 3.19 6.48 -0.30
N LYS A 58 2.30 6.54 -1.31
CA LYS A 58 2.54 7.34 -2.52
C LYS A 58 2.64 8.83 -2.20
N ASN A 59 1.75 9.35 -1.35
CA ASN A 59 1.74 10.74 -0.97
C ASN A 59 3.01 11.14 -0.20
N ILE A 60 3.54 10.24 0.63
CA ILE A 60 4.84 10.41 1.29
C ILE A 60 5.98 10.50 0.26
N LEU A 61 6.01 9.60 -0.74
CA LEU A 61 7.02 9.63 -1.81
C LEU A 61 6.92 10.88 -2.71
N ILE A 62 5.72 11.32 -3.06
CA ILE A 62 5.48 12.52 -3.87
C ILE A 62 5.83 13.79 -3.06
N GLY A 63 5.30 13.89 -1.84
CA GLY A 63 5.47 15.05 -0.97
C GLY A 63 6.89 15.26 -0.47
N SER A 64 7.76 14.25 -0.57
CA SER A 64 9.19 14.33 -0.24
C SER A 64 10.09 14.74 -1.41
N GLY A 65 9.54 14.89 -2.62
CA GLY A 65 10.32 15.19 -3.83
C GLY A 65 11.13 14.01 -4.36
N ALA A 66 10.86 12.78 -3.88
CA ALA A 66 11.53 11.55 -4.31
C ALA A 66 11.03 11.02 -5.68
N GLU A 67 10.49 11.89 -6.54
CA GLU A 67 10.30 11.60 -7.96
C GLU A 67 11.65 11.73 -8.68
N ILE A 68 12.42 10.64 -8.69
CA ILE A 68 13.54 10.51 -9.61
C ILE A 68 12.95 10.29 -11.00
N GLN A 69 13.29 11.23 -11.88
CA GLN A 69 13.01 11.26 -13.32
C GLN A 69 13.32 9.90 -13.98
N LYS A 70 12.50 9.58 -14.99
CA LYS A 70 12.64 8.47 -15.93
C LYS A 70 14.05 8.33 -16.51
#